data_AF-A0A6S7JD49-F1
#
_entry.id   AF-A0A6S7JD49-F1
#
_cell.length_a   1.000
_cell.length_b   1.000
_cell.length_c   1.000
_cell.angle_alpha   90.00
_cell.angle_beta   90.00
_cell.angle_gamma   90.00
#
_symmetry.space_group_name_H-M   'P 1'
#
loop_
_entity.id
_entity.type
_entity.pdbx_description
1 polymer ?
#
loop_
_entity_poly.entity_id
_entity_poly.type
_entity_poly.pdbx_seq_one_letter_code
_entity_poly.pdbx_strand_id
1 'polypeptide(L)' 'PFGESMIIANELVELDKKLAEWLPGTGKWRVCWRGTEHGWAARTFHEKCDEKKPSLVIVKVVTGGKSLIFGGYCTETWAG' A
#
# COMPACT_ATOMS: atom_id res chain seq x y z
N PRO A 1 6.57 -1.51 -10.06
CA PRO A 1 5.26 -1.05 -10.62
C PRO A 1 4.46 -0.10 -9.71
N PHE A 2 5.07 0.30 -8.60
CA PHE A 2 4.40 0.96 -7.47
C PHE A 2 4.95 2.36 -7.23
N GLY A 3 5.28 3.09 -8.30
CA GLY A 3 6.05 4.35 -8.23
C GLY A 3 5.42 5.48 -7.43
N GLU A 4 4.12 5.41 -7.12
CA GLU A 4 3.43 6.38 -6.26
C GLU A 4 3.60 6.07 -4.75
N SER A 5 4.04 4.86 -4.38
CA SER A 5 4.22 4.47 -2.98
C SER A 5 5.56 4.98 -2.43
N MET A 6 5.48 5.93 -1.50
CA MET A 6 6.68 6.45 -0.81
C MET A 6 7.37 5.41 0.08
N ILE A 7 6.66 4.37 0.53
CA ILE A 7 7.29 3.29 1.30
C ILE A 7 8.11 2.42 0.35
N ILE A 8 7.53 1.95 -0.75
CA ILE A 8 8.25 1.09 -1.71
C ILE A 8 9.40 1.86 -2.38
N ALA A 9 9.18 3.11 -2.78
CA ALA A 9 10.20 3.90 -3.47
C ALA A 9 11.44 4.16 -2.60
N ASN A 10 11.27 4.25 -1.26
CA ASN A 10 12.35 4.61 -0.34
C ASN A 10 12.96 3.42 0.42
N GLU A 11 12.22 2.33 0.61
CA GLU A 11 12.61 1.25 1.52
C GLU A 11 12.90 -0.07 0.79
N LEU A 12 13.85 -0.01 -0.15
CA LEU A 12 14.51 -1.13 -0.83
C LEU A 12 13.91 -1.50 -2.20
N VAL A 13 14.75 -1.41 -3.23
CA VAL A 13 14.52 -1.98 -4.58
C VAL A 13 14.05 -3.44 -4.51
N GLU A 14 14.52 -4.18 -3.51
CA GLU A 14 14.15 -5.58 -3.30
C GLU A 14 12.67 -5.78 -2.93
N LEU A 15 12.02 -4.79 -2.32
CA LEU A 15 10.58 -4.86 -2.04
C LEU A 15 9.76 -4.66 -3.32
N ASP A 16 10.12 -3.71 -4.19
CA ASP A 16 9.46 -3.50 -5.49
C ASP A 16 9.54 -4.76 -6.36
N LYS A 17 10.71 -5.41 -6.40
CA LYS A 17 10.91 -6.69 -7.12
C LYS A 17 10.05 -7.81 -6.54
N LYS A 18 10.10 -8.05 -5.23
CA LYS A 18 9.30 -9.12 -4.59
C LYS A 18 7.80 -8.93 -4.80
N LEU A 19 7.31 -7.70 -4.66
CA LEU A 19 5.90 -7.42 -4.91
C LEU A 19 5.52 -7.60 -6.39
N ALA A 20 6.41 -7.27 -7.33
CA ALA A 20 6.19 -7.54 -8.74
C ALA A 20 6.17 -9.05 -9.07
N GLU A 21 6.91 -9.87 -8.32
CA GLU A 21 6.89 -11.33 -8.44
C GLU A 21 5.66 -11.97 -7.80
N TRP A 22 5.23 -11.50 -6.63
CA TRP A 22 4.13 -12.09 -5.87
C TRP A 22 2.75 -11.71 -6.38
N LEU A 23 2.61 -10.49 -6.91
CA LEU A 23 1.31 -9.99 -7.31
C LEU A 23 1.01 -10.35 -8.77
N PRO A 24 -0.26 -10.63 -9.11
CA PRO A 24 -0.64 -10.83 -10.50
C PRO A 24 -0.25 -9.60 -11.33
N GLY A 25 0.13 -9.82 -12.59
CA GLY A 25 0.60 -8.80 -13.54
C GLY A 25 -0.44 -7.72 -13.87
N THR A 26 -0.75 -6.90 -12.87
CA THR A 26 -1.88 -5.98 -12.80
C THR A 26 -1.40 -4.56 -13.09
N GLY A 27 -1.14 -4.26 -14.36
CA GLY A 27 -0.90 -2.89 -14.83
C GLY A 27 0.00 -2.02 -13.93
N LYS A 28 -0.33 -0.73 -13.83
CA LYS A 28 0.32 0.19 -12.88
C LYS A 28 -0.55 0.36 -11.65
N TRP A 29 0.06 0.18 -10.48
CA TRP A 29 -0.59 0.44 -9.19
C TRP A 29 -0.67 1.95 -8.91
N ARG A 30 -1.77 2.39 -8.31
CA ARG A 30 -1.99 3.78 -7.90
C ARG A 30 -2.35 3.87 -6.41
N VAL A 31 -1.92 4.93 -5.75
CA VAL A 31 -2.24 5.17 -4.34
C VAL A 31 -3.63 5.80 -4.23
N CYS A 32 -4.59 5.09 -3.65
CA CYS A 32 -5.91 5.66 -3.34
C CYS A 32 -5.92 6.42 -1.99
N TRP A 33 -5.13 5.97 -1.01
CA TRP A 33 -5.03 6.58 0.32
C TRP A 33 -3.63 6.44 0.90
N ARG A 34 -3.24 7.39 1.74
CA ARG A 34 -1.95 7.48 2.42
C ARG A 34 -2.14 8.19 3.76
N GLY A 35 -1.94 7.50 4.87
CA GLY A 35 -2.21 8.05 6.21
C GLY A 35 -1.49 9.36 6.53
N THR A 36 -0.24 9.52 6.07
CA THR A 36 0.55 10.75 6.30
C THR A 36 0.11 11.96 5.47
N GLU A 37 -0.73 11.76 4.44
CA GLU A 37 -1.26 12.83 3.58
C GLU A 37 -2.76 13.06 3.80
N HIS A 38 -3.51 11.98 3.94
CA HIS A 38 -4.96 11.97 4.00
C HIS A 38 -5.50 11.84 5.43
N GLY A 39 -4.63 11.66 6.42
CA GLY A 39 -5.00 11.36 7.79
C GLY A 39 -5.33 9.88 8.01
N TRP A 40 -5.34 9.47 9.28
CA TRP A 40 -5.45 8.07 9.71
C TRP A 40 -6.89 7.59 9.98
N ALA A 41 -7.89 8.44 9.76
CA ALA A 41 -9.28 8.09 10.00
C ALA A 41 -9.76 7.04 8.99
N ALA A 42 -10.40 5.97 9.49
CA ALA A 42 -10.98 4.93 8.66
C ALA A 42 -11.97 5.50 7.64
N ARG A 43 -12.78 6.50 8.04
CA ARG A 43 -13.70 7.20 7.13
C ARG A 43 -13.00 7.76 5.89
N THR A 44 -11.85 8.42 6.07
CA THR A 44 -11.11 9.00 4.93
C THR A 44 -10.49 7.93 4.03
N PHE A 45 -10.13 6.77 4.60
CA PHE A 45 -9.74 5.61 3.81
C PHE A 45 -10.91 5.11 2.96
N HIS A 46 -12.08 4.88 3.57
CA HIS A 46 -13.26 4.38 2.87
C HIS A 46 -13.75 5.33 1.77
N GLU A 47 -13.83 6.64 2.06
CA GLU A 47 -14.15 7.69 1.06
C GLU A 47 -13.24 7.65 -0.18
N LYS A 48 -12.00 7.20 -0.02
CA LYS A 48 -10.99 7.19 -1.10
C LYS A 48 -10.74 5.83 -1.73
N CYS A 49 -10.89 4.74 -1.00
CA CYS A 49 -10.44 3.41 -1.42
C CYS A 49 -11.55 2.39 -1.62
N ASP A 50 -12.78 2.66 -1.17
CA ASP A 50 -13.90 1.75 -1.43
C ASP A 50 -14.11 1.54 -2.95
N GLU A 51 -14.65 0.38 -3.27
CA GLU A 51 -14.89 -0.15 -4.63
C GLU A 51 -13.64 -0.42 -5.47
N LYS A 52 -12.44 -0.15 -4.95
CA LYS A 52 -11.18 -0.40 -5.66
C LYS A 52 -10.66 -1.80 -5.35
N LYS A 53 -10.42 -2.56 -6.41
CA LYS A 53 -9.84 -3.90 -6.35
C LYS A 53 -8.96 -4.21 -7.57
N PRO A 54 -7.96 -5.08 -7.44
CA PRO A 54 -7.41 -5.55 -6.16
C PRO A 54 -6.72 -4.40 -5.42
N SER A 55 -6.47 -4.56 -4.12
CA SER A 55 -5.78 -3.57 -3.30
C SER A 55 -4.54 -4.16 -2.62
N LEU A 56 -3.52 -3.31 -2.42
CA LEU A 56 -2.29 -3.62 -1.71
C LEU A 56 -2.15 -2.62 -0.57
N VAL A 57 -2.14 -3.13 0.67
CA VAL A 57 -1.92 -2.35 1.88
C VAL A 57 -0.45 -2.49 2.27
N ILE A 58 0.21 -1.37 2.57
CA ILE A 58 1.60 -1.33 3.01
C ILE A 58 1.70 -0.42 4.22
N VAL A 59 2.24 -0.96 5.30
CA VAL A 59 2.42 -0.29 6.58
C VAL A 59 3.92 -0.28 6.90
N LYS A 60 4.42 0.88 7.28
CA LYS A 60 5.77 1.06 7.80
C LYS A 60 5.68 1.51 9.26
N VAL A 61 6.32 0.77 10.15
CA VAL A 61 6.45 1.12 11.57
C VAL A 61 7.93 1.32 11.88
N VAL A 62 8.26 2.39 12.58
CA VAL A 62 9.63 2.63 13.08
C VAL A 62 9.63 2.39 14.59
N THR A 63 10.40 1.38 15.03
CA THR A 63 10.52 1.02 16.45
C THR A 63 11.96 0.68 16.79
N GLY A 64 12.47 1.21 17.92
CA GLY A 64 13.85 0.98 18.36
C GLY A 64 14.92 1.32 17.30
N GLY A 65 14.66 2.35 16.47
CA GLY A 65 15.54 2.75 15.37
C GLY A 65 15.50 1.85 14.13
N LYS A 66 14.59 0.87 14.06
CA LYS A 66 14.44 -0.04 12.93
C LYS A 66 13.11 0.18 12.21
N SER A 67 13.12 0.11 10.88
CA SER A 67 11.91 0.04 10.05
C SER A 67 11.40 -1.40 9.96
N LEU A 68 10.11 -1.60 10.22
CA LEU A 68 9.38 -2.82 9.94
C LEU A 68 8.34 -2.51 8.87
N ILE A 69 8.36 -3.28 7.78
CA ILE A 69 7.40 -3.13 6.68
C ILE A 69 6.61 -4.41 6.54
N PHE A 70 5.29 -4.27 6.53
CA PHE A 70 4.35 -5.36 6.40
C PHE A 70 3.06 -4.86 5.77
N GLY A 71 2.12 -5.77 5.49
CA GLY A 71 0.91 -5.41 4.78
C GLY A 71 0.11 -6.62 4.32
N GLY A 72 -0.71 -6.42 3.30
CA GLY A 72 -1.55 -7.47 2.74
C GLY A 72 -2.07 -7.12 1.35
N TYR A 73 -2.38 -8.14 0.58
CA TYR A 73 -3.03 -8.04 -0.73
C TYR A 73 -4.46 -8.57 -0.62
N CYS A 74 -5.42 -7.83 -1.16
CA CYS A 74 -6.85 -8.19 -1.13
C CYS A 74 -7.43 -8.13 -2.55
N THR A 75 -8.10 -9.20 -2.96
CA THR A 75 -8.81 -9.27 -4.26
C THR A 75 -10.24 -8.74 -4.18
N GLU A 76 -10.79 -8.63 -2.97
CA GLU A 76 -12.13 -8.14 -2.73
C GLU A 76 -12.17 -6.63 -2.55
N THR A 77 -13.37 -6.07 -2.66
CA THR A 77 -13.60 -4.65 -2.39
C THR A 77 -13.59 -4.38 -0.89
N TRP A 78 -13.11 -3.19 -0.52
CA TRP A 78 -13.44 -2.60 0.76
C TRP A 78 -14.88 -2.10 0.75
N ALA A 79 -15.55 -2.20 1.89
CA ALA A 79 -16.84 -1.60 2.18
C ALA A 79 -16.82 -1.17 3.65
N GLY A 80 -17.06 0.12 3.89
CA GLY A 80 -17.12 0.74 5.22
C GLY A 80 -18.52 0.95 5.73
#